data_AF-A0A958S7K0-F1
#
_entry.id   AF-A0A958S7K0-F1
#
_cell.length_a   1.000
_cell.length_b   1.000
_cell.length_c   1.000
_cell.angle_alpha   90.00
_cell.angle_beta   90.00
_cell.angle_gamma   90.00
#
_symmetry.space_group_name_H-M   'P 1'
#
loop_
_entity.id
_entity.type
_entity.pdbx_description
1 polymer ?
#
loop_
_entity_poly.entity_id
_entity_poly.type
_entity_poly.pdbx_seq_one_letter_code
_entity_poly.pdbx_strand_id
1 'polypeptide(L)'
;SDREKIEKALDYLSHINIISYEKQSNLPQLTFLTPRLETKSLYISKQHYHDRKEVAIKKMEGVIYYAFSTHKCRSQILLEYFGQKESYRCGVCDVCLERNKLDLSDMEFSLVSDQIKELLNDSPLAITQLVNGVKNVKEDKTIKVIQWLMENNKLITNSKNLLEWRK
;
A
#
# COMPACT_ATOMS: atom_id res chain seq x y z
N SER A 1 -35.26 -53.37 7.55
CA SER A 1 -35.18 -52.21 8.48
C SER A 1 -36.30 -51.26 8.14
N ASP A 2 -37.03 -50.70 9.11
CA ASP A 2 -38.17 -49.81 8.86
C ASP A 2 -37.79 -48.57 8.02
N ARG A 3 -36.53 -48.14 8.11
CA ARG A 3 -35.95 -47.07 7.29
C ARG A 3 -36.09 -47.32 5.78
N GLU A 4 -35.77 -48.53 5.30
CA GLU A 4 -35.80 -48.85 3.87
C GLU A 4 -37.23 -48.87 3.31
N LYS A 5 -38.22 -49.23 4.16
CA LYS A 5 -39.64 -49.17 3.81
C LYS A 5 -40.11 -47.72 3.70
N ILE A 6 -39.67 -46.85 4.61
CA ILE A 6 -39.97 -45.41 4.59
C ILE A 6 -39.36 -44.76 3.36
N GLU A 7 -38.09 -45.03 3.05
CA GLU A 7 -37.42 -44.51 1.86
C GLU A 7 -38.14 -44.93 0.57
N LYS A 8 -38.55 -46.20 0.44
CA LYS A 8 -39.33 -46.69 -0.72
C LYS A 8 -40.71 -46.03 -0.84
N ALA A 9 -41.39 -45.79 0.28
CA ALA A 9 -42.69 -45.11 0.28
C ALA A 9 -42.55 -43.63 -0.12
N LEU A 10 -41.53 -42.94 0.39
CA LEU A 10 -41.22 -41.56 0.02
C LEU A 10 -40.78 -41.44 -1.44
N ASP A 11 -39.98 -42.39 -1.93
CA ASP A 11 -39.63 -42.48 -3.35
C ASP A 11 -40.88 -42.66 -4.21
N TYR A 12 -41.77 -43.59 -3.87
CA TYR A 12 -43.02 -43.79 -4.61
C TYR A 12 -43.87 -42.51 -4.68
N LEU A 13 -44.10 -41.86 -3.54
CA LEU A 13 -44.85 -40.60 -3.46
C LEU A 13 -44.20 -39.49 -4.29
N SER A 14 -42.87 -39.47 -4.38
CA SER A 14 -42.16 -38.51 -5.21
C SER A 14 -42.27 -38.83 -6.71
N HIS A 15 -42.22 -40.11 -7.11
CA HIS A 15 -42.40 -40.54 -8.51
C HIS A 15 -43.78 -40.17 -9.07
N ILE A 16 -44.83 -40.21 -8.23
CA ILE A 16 -46.18 -39.78 -8.63
C ILE A 16 -46.42 -38.27 -8.42
N ASN A 17 -45.36 -37.50 -8.17
CA ASN A 17 -45.36 -36.04 -8.01
C ASN A 17 -46.23 -35.49 -6.87
N ILE A 18 -46.46 -36.28 -5.80
CA ILE A 18 -47.16 -35.80 -4.60
C ILE A 18 -46.20 -35.02 -3.69
N ILE A 19 -44.93 -35.43 -3.61
CA ILE A 19 -43.89 -34.77 -2.79
C ILE A 19 -42.59 -34.57 -3.58
N SER A 20 -41.79 -33.61 -3.16
CA SER A 20 -40.37 -33.50 -3.55
C SER A 20 -39.52 -34.15 -2.46
N TYR A 21 -39.08 -35.39 -2.67
CA TYR A 21 -38.28 -36.11 -1.70
C TYR A 21 -36.79 -35.99 -2.03
N GLU A 22 -36.04 -35.31 -1.18
CA GLU A 22 -34.57 -35.32 -1.21
C GLU A 22 -34.05 -36.32 -0.17
N LYS A 23 -33.30 -37.33 -0.63
CA LYS A 23 -32.74 -38.37 0.24
C LYS A 23 -31.72 -37.78 1.20
N GLN A 24 -31.69 -38.32 2.42
CA GLN A 24 -30.66 -37.97 3.39
C GLN A 24 -29.29 -38.28 2.80
N SER A 25 -28.45 -37.26 2.69
CA SER A 25 -27.05 -37.39 2.26
C SER A 25 -26.14 -37.28 3.47
N ASN A 26 -25.05 -38.05 3.48
CA ASN A 26 -23.98 -37.91 4.47
C ASN A 26 -22.94 -36.85 4.06
N LEU A 27 -23.14 -36.18 2.92
CA LEU A 27 -22.28 -35.08 2.47
C LEU A 27 -22.66 -33.79 3.20
N PRO A 28 -21.70 -32.87 3.42
CA PRO A 28 -22.00 -31.54 3.96
C PRO A 28 -23.01 -30.79 3.08
N GLN A 29 -24.05 -30.22 3.69
CA GLN A 29 -25.06 -29.42 3.01
C GLN A 29 -25.00 -27.97 3.50
N LEU A 30 -25.16 -27.03 2.57
CA LEU A 30 -25.32 -25.60 2.87
C LEU A 30 -26.75 -25.20 2.51
N THR A 31 -27.55 -24.86 3.53
CA THR A 31 -28.90 -24.34 3.33
C THR A 31 -28.90 -22.84 3.58
N PHE A 32 -29.27 -22.06 2.55
CA PHE A 32 -29.53 -20.64 2.73
C PHE A 32 -30.90 -20.47 3.37
N LEU A 33 -30.93 -19.83 4.55
CA LEU A 33 -32.18 -19.59 5.30
C LEU A 33 -33.00 -18.46 4.70
N THR A 34 -32.43 -17.68 3.80
CA THR A 34 -33.06 -16.54 3.15
C THR A 34 -33.33 -16.84 1.68
N PRO A 35 -34.50 -16.44 1.15
CA PRO A 35 -34.78 -16.58 -0.27
C PRO A 35 -33.80 -15.73 -1.08
N ARG A 36 -33.45 -16.21 -2.26
CA ARG A 36 -32.65 -15.43 -3.21
C ARG A 36 -33.42 -14.17 -3.59
N LEU A 37 -32.75 -13.02 -3.48
CA LEU A 37 -33.35 -11.76 -3.88
C LEU A 37 -33.55 -11.73 -5.41
N GLU A 38 -34.75 -11.39 -5.85
CA GLU A 38 -35.07 -11.10 -7.26
C GLU A 38 -34.17 -9.95 -7.77
N THR A 39 -33.65 -10.05 -9.01
CA THR A 39 -32.74 -9.04 -9.58
C THR A 39 -33.35 -7.63 -9.56
N LYS A 40 -34.67 -7.52 -9.76
CA LYS A 40 -35.39 -6.23 -9.74
C LYS A 40 -35.43 -5.59 -8.35
N SER A 41 -35.30 -6.40 -7.29
CA SER A 41 -35.29 -5.95 -5.90
C SER A 41 -33.87 -5.67 -5.39
N LEU A 42 -32.84 -5.94 -6.21
CA LEU A 42 -31.44 -5.69 -5.85
C LEU A 42 -31.17 -4.20 -5.75
N TYR A 43 -31.05 -3.72 -4.53
CA TYR A 43 -30.66 -2.34 -4.24
C TYR A 43 -29.19 -2.26 -3.84
N ILE A 44 -28.38 -1.62 -4.67
CA ILE A 44 -27.00 -1.27 -4.33
C ILE A 44 -27.00 0.15 -3.79
N SER A 45 -26.72 0.29 -2.49
CA SER A 45 -26.60 1.60 -1.86
C SER A 45 -25.51 2.42 -2.54
N LYS A 46 -25.87 3.61 -3.05
CA LYS A 46 -24.92 4.54 -3.67
C LYS A 46 -23.78 4.89 -2.72
N GLN A 47 -24.09 5.10 -1.44
CA GLN A 47 -23.09 5.40 -0.41
C GLN A 47 -22.04 4.28 -0.31
N HIS A 48 -22.50 3.03 -0.13
CA HIS A 48 -21.60 1.88 -0.05
C HIS A 48 -20.77 1.68 -1.32
N TYR A 49 -21.35 1.97 -2.49
CA TYR A 49 -20.61 1.95 -3.76
C TYR A 49 -19.49 2.98 -3.77
N HIS A 50 -19.77 4.22 -3.37
CA HIS A 50 -18.76 5.27 -3.27
C HIS A 50 -17.67 4.93 -2.26
N ASP A 51 -18.03 4.45 -1.06
CA ASP A 51 -17.06 4.04 -0.04
C ASP A 51 -16.11 2.95 -0.55
N ARG A 52 -16.65 1.94 -1.24
CA ARG A 52 -15.84 0.88 -1.86
C ARG A 52 -14.95 1.40 -2.98
N LYS A 53 -15.43 2.36 -3.77
CA LYS A 53 -14.63 3.01 -4.82
C LYS A 53 -13.46 3.78 -4.22
N GLU A 54 -13.68 4.55 -3.15
CA GLU A 54 -12.62 5.28 -2.44
C GLU A 54 -11.55 4.34 -1.88
N VAL A 55 -11.96 3.22 -1.27
CA VAL A 55 -11.01 2.19 -0.80
C VAL A 55 -10.22 1.59 -1.96
N ALA A 56 -10.85 1.32 -3.11
CA ALA A 56 -10.16 0.79 -4.27
C ALA A 56 -9.12 1.79 -4.84
N ILE A 57 -9.47 3.08 -4.90
CA ILE A 57 -8.55 4.15 -5.30
C ILE A 57 -7.35 4.21 -4.36
N LYS A 58 -7.58 4.25 -3.04
CA LYS A 58 -6.49 4.27 -2.04
C LYS A 58 -5.56 3.06 -2.15
N LYS A 59 -6.11 1.88 -2.43
CA LYS A 59 -5.31 0.66 -2.64
C LYS A 59 -4.43 0.79 -3.89
N MET A 60 -5.00 1.28 -5.00
CA MET A 60 -4.27 1.52 -6.24
C MET A 60 -3.14 2.53 -6.04
N GLU A 61 -3.43 3.66 -5.39
CA GLU A 61 -2.44 4.69 -5.05
C GLU A 61 -1.31 4.13 -4.18
N GLY A 62 -1.62 3.27 -3.21
CA GLY A 62 -0.62 2.58 -2.40
C GLY A 62 0.32 1.69 -3.23
N VAL A 63 -0.22 0.96 -4.22
CA VAL A 63 0.59 0.13 -5.14
C VAL A 63 1.46 1.01 -6.04
N ILE A 64 0.90 2.10 -6.58
CA ILE A 64 1.65 3.08 -7.38
C ILE A 64 2.80 3.66 -6.54
N TYR A 65 2.52 4.09 -5.30
CA TYR A 65 3.54 4.62 -4.41
C TYR A 65 4.63 3.59 -4.11
N TYR A 66 4.26 2.32 -3.85
CA TYR A 66 5.23 1.24 -3.65
C TYR A 66 6.11 0.99 -4.88
N ALA A 67 5.56 1.03 -6.09
CA ALA A 67 6.31 0.75 -7.32
C ALA A 67 7.23 1.91 -7.73
N PHE A 68 6.77 3.15 -7.59
CA PHE A 68 7.44 4.33 -8.16
C PHE A 68 8.20 5.18 -7.14
N SER A 69 8.04 4.96 -5.83
CA SER A 69 8.87 5.66 -4.85
C SER A 69 10.33 5.23 -4.99
N THR A 70 11.27 6.18 -5.07
CA THR A 70 12.70 5.88 -5.18
C THR A 70 13.48 6.27 -3.93
N HIS A 71 12.86 7.03 -3.02
CA HIS A 71 13.53 7.64 -1.86
C HIS A 71 13.25 6.93 -0.52
N LYS A 72 12.26 6.03 -0.46
CA LYS A 72 11.87 5.35 0.78
C LYS A 72 12.10 3.85 0.65
N CYS A 73 12.60 3.22 1.71
CA CYS A 73 12.82 1.78 1.76
C CYS A 73 11.54 1.01 1.45
N ARG A 74 11.60 0.00 0.56
CA ARG A 74 10.46 -0.83 0.16
C ARG A 74 9.74 -1.45 1.35
N SER A 75 10.49 -2.00 2.31
CA SER A 75 9.92 -2.59 3.53
C SER A 75 9.22 -1.54 4.39
N GLN A 76 9.75 -0.32 4.51
CA GLN A 76 9.09 0.73 5.28
C GLN A 76 7.77 1.15 4.62
N ILE A 77 7.73 1.23 3.27
CA ILE A 77 6.48 1.52 2.54
C ILE A 77 5.44 0.42 2.81
N LEU A 78 5.85 -0.85 2.78
CA LEU A 78 4.95 -1.98 3.05
C LEU A 78 4.43 -1.94 4.50
N LEU A 79 5.31 -1.74 5.48
CA LEU A 79 4.94 -1.68 6.89
C LEU A 79 3.96 -0.52 7.14
N GLU A 80 4.23 0.66 6.59
CA GLU A 80 3.34 1.82 6.70
C GLU A 80 1.97 1.57 6.07
N TYR A 81 1.93 0.92 4.89
CA TYR A 81 0.67 0.55 4.22
C TYR A 81 -0.22 -0.34 5.10
N PHE A 82 0.39 -1.22 5.92
CA PHE A 82 -0.30 -2.06 6.90
C PHE A 82 -0.44 -1.41 8.29
N GLY A 83 -0.16 -0.11 8.43
CA GLY A 83 -0.37 0.65 9.65
C GLY A 83 0.79 0.66 10.64
N GLN A 84 1.96 0.14 10.27
CA GLN A 84 3.16 0.13 11.10
C GLN A 84 4.10 1.28 10.71
N LYS A 85 4.06 2.37 11.46
CA LYS A 85 4.81 3.61 11.16
C LYS A 85 6.26 3.57 11.66
N GLU A 86 6.49 3.00 12.82
CA GLU A 86 7.82 2.86 13.42
C GLU A 86 8.56 1.69 12.75
N SER A 87 9.48 2.01 11.84
CA SER A 87 10.24 1.00 11.12
C SER A 87 11.61 1.51 10.71
N TYR A 88 12.59 0.61 10.69
CA TYR A 88 13.95 0.91 10.23
C TYR A 88 14.11 0.54 8.75
N ARG A 89 15.16 1.08 8.11
CA ARG A 89 15.55 0.67 6.77
C ARG A 89 15.91 -0.82 6.78
N CYS A 90 15.50 -1.57 5.76
CA CYS A 90 15.77 -3.01 5.70
C CYS A 90 17.21 -3.36 5.29
N GLY A 91 17.94 -2.41 4.70
CA GLY A 91 19.31 -2.63 4.21
C GLY A 91 19.45 -3.44 2.92
N VAL A 92 18.40 -4.14 2.47
CA VAL A 92 18.47 -5.12 1.36
C VAL A 92 17.68 -4.77 0.10
N CYS A 93 16.76 -3.80 0.16
CA CYS A 93 16.01 -3.37 -1.04
C CYS A 93 16.84 -2.46 -1.96
N ASP A 94 16.41 -2.33 -3.21
CA ASP A 94 17.00 -1.45 -4.24
C ASP A 94 17.33 -0.05 -3.73
N VAL A 95 16.37 0.62 -3.09
CA VAL A 95 16.55 1.97 -2.51
C VAL A 95 17.61 1.97 -1.40
N CYS A 96 17.65 0.92 -0.59
CA CYS A 96 18.64 0.83 0.47
C CYS A 96 20.04 0.55 -0.07
N LEU A 97 20.16 -0.31 -1.08
CA LEU A 97 21.44 -0.62 -1.72
C LEU A 97 22.03 0.62 -2.39
N GLU A 98 21.21 1.39 -3.11
CA GLU A 98 21.58 2.69 -3.68
C GLU A 98 22.07 3.67 -2.60
N ARG A 99 21.29 3.87 -1.54
CA ARG A 99 21.67 4.79 -0.45
C ARG A 99 22.93 4.35 0.31
N ASN A 100 23.20 3.06 0.40
CA ASN A 100 24.41 2.54 1.05
C ASN A 100 25.70 2.82 0.24
N LYS A 101 25.61 3.07 -1.07
CA LYS A 101 26.77 3.47 -1.90
C LYS A 101 27.35 4.83 -1.52
N LEU A 102 26.59 5.65 -0.78
CA LEU A 102 27.01 6.98 -0.38
C LEU A 102 28.08 6.99 0.72
N ASP A 103 28.39 5.84 1.33
CA ASP A 103 29.33 5.70 2.45
C ASP A 103 29.01 6.66 3.62
N LEU A 104 27.72 6.70 3.95
CA LEU A 104 27.11 7.55 4.97
C LEU A 104 26.29 6.67 5.90
N SER A 105 26.47 6.89 7.21
CA SER A 105 25.58 6.29 8.20
C SER A 105 24.17 6.88 8.09
N ASP A 106 23.17 6.16 8.62
CA ASP A 106 21.80 6.65 8.66
C ASP A 106 21.67 7.98 9.42
N MET A 107 22.43 8.12 10.50
CA MET A 107 22.47 9.35 11.30
C MET A 107 23.07 10.51 10.51
N GLU A 108 24.21 10.32 9.84
CA GLU A 108 24.83 11.37 9.02
C GLU A 108 23.91 11.79 7.87
N PHE A 109 23.30 10.83 7.17
CA PHE A 109 22.37 11.13 6.09
C PHE A 109 21.18 11.94 6.59
N SER A 110 20.55 11.52 7.69
CA SER A 110 19.42 12.24 8.28
C SER A 110 19.81 13.64 8.71
N LEU A 111 20.95 13.80 9.41
CA LEU A 111 21.44 15.12 9.83
C LEU A 111 21.64 16.08 8.65
N VAL A 112 22.22 15.62 7.55
CA VAL A 112 22.41 16.45 6.35
C VAL A 112 21.07 16.74 5.67
N SER A 113 20.24 15.72 5.48
CA SER A 113 18.94 15.86 4.82
C SER A 113 18.01 16.81 5.58
N ASP A 114 18.00 16.75 6.90
CA ASP A 114 17.17 17.61 7.76
C ASP A 114 17.67 19.06 7.72
N GLN A 115 18.99 19.29 7.80
CA GLN A 115 19.57 20.62 7.64
C GLN A 115 19.29 21.23 6.27
N ILE A 116 19.43 20.46 5.18
CA ILE A 116 19.09 20.92 3.83
C ILE A 116 17.62 21.32 3.75
N LYS A 117 16.73 20.49 4.32
CA LYS A 117 15.29 20.76 4.33
C LYS A 117 14.95 22.03 5.11
N GLU A 118 15.59 22.24 6.26
CA GLU A 118 15.43 23.47 7.05
C GLU A 118 15.90 24.70 6.28
N LEU A 119 17.11 24.66 5.69
CA LEU A 119 17.65 25.76 4.89
C LEU A 119 16.77 26.13 3.70
N LEU A 120 16.15 25.13 3.06
CA LEU A 120 15.26 25.33 1.91
C LEU A 120 13.82 25.68 2.26
N ASN A 121 13.41 25.59 3.52
CA ASN A 121 12.08 26.06 3.95
C ASN A 121 12.00 27.60 3.90
N ASP A 122 13.11 28.29 4.16
CA ASP A 122 13.15 29.75 4.20
C ASP A 122 13.23 30.36 2.79
N SER A 123 14.10 29.83 1.94
CA SER A 123 14.26 30.33 0.56
C SER A 123 14.95 29.31 -0.35
N PRO A 124 14.73 29.37 -1.68
CA PRO A 124 15.52 28.61 -2.65
C PRO A 124 16.98 29.02 -2.61
N LEU A 125 17.90 28.05 -2.52
CA LEU A 125 19.33 28.29 -2.36
C LEU A 125 20.15 27.64 -3.46
N ALA A 126 21.30 28.23 -3.80
CA ALA A 126 22.26 27.61 -4.69
C ALA A 126 22.97 26.42 -4.02
N ILE A 127 23.47 25.46 -4.81
CA ILE A 127 24.23 24.30 -4.30
C ILE A 127 25.37 24.75 -3.38
N THR A 128 26.12 25.78 -3.77
CA THR A 128 27.25 26.30 -2.98
C THR A 128 26.81 26.83 -1.61
N GLN A 129 25.64 27.47 -1.55
CA GLN A 129 25.08 27.98 -0.29
C GLN A 129 24.60 26.84 0.60
N LEU A 130 24.01 25.78 0.03
CA LEU A 130 23.61 24.60 0.79
C LEU A 130 24.81 23.83 1.35
N VAL A 131 25.84 23.62 0.53
CA VAL A 131 27.06 22.93 0.96
C VAL A 131 27.73 23.70 2.11
N ASN A 132 27.82 25.03 2.01
CA ASN A 132 28.39 25.89 3.07
C ASN A 132 27.48 26.03 4.30
N GLY A 133 26.17 25.86 4.13
CA GLY A 133 25.18 25.99 5.21
C GLY A 133 25.10 24.76 6.11
N VAL A 134 25.38 23.58 5.57
CA VAL A 134 25.38 22.32 6.33
C VAL A 134 26.59 22.26 7.27
N LYS A 135 26.32 22.07 8.56
CA LYS A 135 27.31 22.00 9.63
C LYS A 135 27.58 20.54 10.03
N ASN A 136 28.78 20.31 10.58
CA ASN A 136 29.22 19.04 11.19
C ASN A 136 29.37 17.84 10.23
N VAL A 137 29.36 18.07 8.91
CA VAL A 137 29.60 17.03 7.89
C VAL A 137 30.53 17.59 6.81
N LYS A 138 31.41 16.74 6.26
CA LYS A 138 32.34 17.12 5.18
C LYS A 138 31.57 17.47 3.90
N GLU A 139 32.07 18.44 3.14
CA GLU A 139 31.46 18.88 1.87
C GLU A 139 31.23 17.74 0.88
N ASP A 140 32.18 16.81 0.72
CA ASP A 140 32.05 15.64 -0.16
C ASP A 140 30.80 14.79 0.18
N LYS A 141 30.57 14.58 1.48
CA LYS A 141 29.41 13.85 1.99
C LYS A 141 28.11 14.63 1.75
N THR A 142 28.13 15.95 1.96
CA THR A 142 26.98 16.82 1.69
C THR A 142 26.60 16.81 0.22
N ILE A 143 27.58 16.87 -0.69
CA ILE A 143 27.35 16.81 -2.14
C ILE A 143 26.70 15.49 -2.53
N LYS A 144 27.17 14.36 -1.99
CA LYS A 144 26.56 13.04 -2.22
C LYS A 144 25.10 12.98 -1.78
N VAL A 145 24.75 13.57 -0.64
CA VAL A 145 23.36 13.65 -0.18
C VAL A 145 22.51 14.53 -1.11
N ILE A 146 23.03 15.69 -1.52
CA ILE A 146 22.32 16.58 -2.47
C ILE A 146 22.06 15.85 -3.80
N GLN A 147 23.08 15.18 -4.36
CA GLN A 147 22.95 14.39 -5.59
C GLN A 147 21.88 13.32 -5.45
N TRP A 148 21.95 12.52 -4.38
CA TRP A 148 20.95 11.49 -4.11
C TRP A 148 19.54 12.07 -3.98
N LEU A 149 19.38 13.21 -3.30
CA LEU A 149 18.08 13.88 -3.16
C LEU A 149 17.55 14.40 -4.50
N MET A 150 18.42 14.86 -5.41
CA MET A 150 18.03 15.30 -6.76
C MET A 150 17.61 14.10 -7.63
N GLU A 151 18.43 13.04 -7.67
CA GLU A 151 18.12 11.79 -8.39
C GLU A 151 16.79 11.18 -7.94
N ASN A 152 16.49 11.31 -6.64
CA ASN A 152 15.27 10.80 -6.03
C ASN A 152 14.13 11.82 -5.96
N ASN A 153 14.20 12.89 -6.76
CA ASN A 153 13.15 13.89 -6.93
C ASN A 153 12.73 14.61 -5.63
N LYS A 154 13.56 14.63 -4.59
CA LYS A 154 13.34 15.39 -3.35
C LYS A 154 13.79 16.84 -3.48
N LEU A 155 14.84 17.07 -4.26
CA LEU A 155 15.30 18.40 -4.64
C LEU A 155 15.04 18.63 -6.12
N ILE A 156 14.51 19.80 -6.46
CA ILE A 156 14.32 20.25 -7.83
C ILE A 156 15.07 21.57 -8.04
N THR A 157 15.50 21.82 -9.27
CA THR A 157 16.13 23.08 -9.66
C THR A 157 15.09 23.98 -10.33
N ASN A 158 15.02 25.25 -9.92
CA ASN A 158 14.13 26.23 -10.52
C ASN A 158 14.77 26.94 -11.74
N SER A 159 14.02 27.84 -12.37
CA SER A 159 14.48 28.61 -13.55
C SER A 159 15.68 29.53 -13.30
N LYS A 160 16.07 29.74 -12.03
CA LYS A 160 17.23 30.55 -11.62
C LYS A 160 18.41 29.70 -11.16
N ASN A 161 18.39 28.39 -11.43
CA ASN A 161 19.39 27.43 -10.94
C ASN A 161 19.50 27.35 -9.40
N LEU A 162 18.41 27.66 -8.69
CA LEU A 162 18.32 27.47 -7.24
C LEU A 162 17.59 26.17 -6.92
N LEU A 163 18.01 25.50 -5.86
CA LEU A 163 17.40 24.27 -5.37
C LEU A 163 16.19 24.58 -4.48
N GLU A 164 15.15 23.77 -4.64
CA GLU A 164 13.91 23.82 -3.87
C GLU A 164 13.52 22.42 -3.41
N TRP A 165 12.92 22.33 -2.21
CA TRP A 165 12.40 21.07 -1.70
C TRP A 165 11.06 20.74 -2.35
N ARG A 166 10.96 19.57 -2.99
CA ARG A 166 9.71 19.09 -3.59
C ARG A 166 8.73 18.67 -2.48
N LYS A 167 7.62 19.41 -2.36
CA LYS A 167 6.50 19.09 -1.45
C LYS A 167 5.74 17.85 -1.89
#